data_AF-A0A086WH46-F1
#
_entry.id   AF-A0A086WH46-F1
#
_cell.length_a   1.000
_cell.length_b   1.000
_cell.length_c   1.000
_cell.angle_alpha   90.00
_cell.angle_beta   90.00
_cell.angle_gamma   90.00
#
_symmetry.space_group_name_H-M   'P 1'
#
loop_
_entity.id
_entity.type
_entity.pdbx_description
1 polymer ?
#
loop_
_entity_poly.entity_id
_entity_poly.type
_entity_poly.pdbx_seq_one_letter_code
_entity_poly.pdbx_strand_id
1 'polypeptide(L)'
;MRPLLYPPLAMIEADLFGKADRPHDDGAAASVPAAIAVCHADMPAFLVDMVRRRIAADAAHPPQAPAVGQIRRLDCIALPHGPSRQFGRSFAVLLGACVGGTRWSGWMVAQESDYAADRDLVLQEEDGAIAPEAAMVQAWNPVVCQLRGDEAILGSLSPQALGAVMHLAEARRADRTWLASRPGRIGAWDLDGRIPVVTGTPLGAEDDPRRAYQALYGRLAQELRTAAAGQGRTAGRAGWRDLYERLGARLVRPAWTFAMMALAAVQGAWILGVHHSPADDPAVYRSGTRTPGTDACAPRVRIVFRTDAPYAEVVLALRRVGATVVQGPSEDGEIWVLPEAGSDAGQLAEALAGGPLVERADLVVPDSHPCIE
;
A
#
# COMPACT_ATOMS: atom_id res chain seq x y z
N MET A 1 19.96 20.48 6.43
CA MET A 1 18.88 20.32 7.44
C MET A 1 18.45 18.86 7.41
N ARG A 2 18.51 18.11 8.52
CA ARG A 2 18.02 16.73 8.52
C ARG A 2 16.49 16.74 8.38
N PRO A 3 15.89 15.88 7.53
CA PRO A 3 14.44 15.79 7.45
C PRO A 3 13.89 15.39 8.83
N LEU A 4 12.99 16.19 9.36
CA LEU A 4 12.32 15.92 10.63
C LEU A 4 11.14 14.98 10.34
N LEU A 5 11.35 13.68 10.54
CA LEU A 5 10.28 12.68 10.39
C LEU A 5 9.47 12.59 11.68
N TYR A 6 8.16 12.46 11.55
CA TYR A 6 7.26 12.30 12.68
C TYR A 6 6.57 10.93 12.64
N PRO A 7 6.36 10.27 13.79
CA PRO A 7 6.84 10.63 15.12
C PRO A 7 8.37 10.44 15.28
N PRO A 8 9.01 11.08 16.27
CA PRO A 8 10.42 10.84 16.55
C PRO A 8 10.69 9.38 16.92
N LEU A 9 11.87 8.86 16.56
CA LEU A 9 12.25 7.46 16.82
C LEU A 9 12.12 7.03 18.29
N ALA A 10 12.38 7.93 19.24
CA ALA A 10 12.23 7.64 20.67
C ALA A 10 10.77 7.37 21.07
N MET A 11 9.81 8.05 20.43
CA MET A 11 8.39 7.79 20.63
C MET A 11 8.00 6.44 20.04
N ILE A 12 8.50 6.11 18.85
CA ILE A 12 8.27 4.79 18.22
C ILE A 12 8.86 3.68 19.10
N GLU A 13 10.06 3.86 19.63
CA GLU A 13 10.66 2.89 20.55
C GLU A 13 9.84 2.72 21.83
N ALA A 14 9.29 3.80 22.40
CA ALA A 14 8.38 3.73 23.54
C ALA A 14 7.06 3.02 23.20
N ASP A 15 6.48 3.29 22.03
CA ASP A 15 5.25 2.64 21.57
C ASP A 15 5.48 1.13 21.37
N LEU A 16 6.61 0.72 20.78
CA LEU A 16 6.89 -0.69 20.50
C LEU A 16 7.46 -1.46 21.70
N PHE A 17 8.22 -0.79 22.58
CA PHE A 17 9.00 -1.43 23.65
C PHE A 17 8.75 -0.92 25.06
N GLY A 18 8.00 0.17 25.21
CA GLY A 18 7.53 0.66 26.50
C GLY A 18 6.53 -0.30 27.15
N LYS A 19 6.27 -0.06 28.43
CA LYS A 19 5.18 -0.73 29.14
C LYS A 19 3.87 -0.08 28.71
N ALA A 20 2.84 -0.90 28.47
CA ALA A 20 1.48 -0.39 28.34
C ALA A 20 1.11 0.31 29.65
N ASP A 21 1.03 1.64 29.65
CA ASP A 21 0.27 2.33 30.67
C ASP A 21 -1.20 2.03 30.38
N ARG A 22 -1.76 1.06 31.10
CA ARG A 22 -3.21 0.92 31.15
C ARG A 22 -3.73 2.21 31.81
N PRO A 23 -4.70 2.93 31.22
CA PRO A 23 -5.55 3.76 32.07
C PRO A 23 -6.12 2.82 33.14
N HIS A 24 -5.83 3.13 34.40
CA HIS A 24 -6.27 2.36 35.54
C HIS A 24 -7.82 2.36 35.50
N ASP A 25 -8.41 1.21 35.22
CA ASP A 25 -9.84 0.95 35.45
C ASP A 25 -10.06 0.74 36.96
N ASP A 26 -9.58 1.71 37.74
CA ASP A 26 -9.91 1.81 39.15
C ASP A 26 -11.30 2.40 39.21
N GLY A 27 -12.28 1.53 39.47
CA GLY A 27 -13.65 1.84 39.84
C GLY A 27 -13.76 2.63 41.17
N ALA A 28 -12.91 3.63 41.37
CA ALA A 28 -13.10 4.69 42.34
C ALA A 28 -13.51 5.93 41.55
N ALA A 29 -14.81 6.21 41.54
CA ALA A 29 -15.34 7.53 41.22
C ALA A 29 -14.79 8.55 42.21
N ALA A 30 -13.54 8.98 41.99
CA ALA A 30 -12.98 10.15 42.63
C ALA A 30 -13.84 11.32 42.17
N SER A 31 -14.60 11.89 43.09
CA SER A 31 -15.42 13.08 42.88
C SER A 31 -14.55 14.18 42.26
N VAL A 32 -14.74 14.40 40.96
CA VAL A 32 -14.10 15.50 40.23
C VAL A 32 -14.56 16.81 40.89
N PRO A 33 -13.65 17.69 41.35
CA PRO A 33 -14.04 18.97 41.89
C PRO A 33 -14.82 19.74 40.83
N ALA A 34 -16.03 20.17 41.20
CA ALA A 34 -16.91 20.94 40.35
C ALA A 34 -16.20 22.23 39.89
N ALA A 35 -16.28 22.49 38.59
CA ALA A 35 -15.70 23.61 37.84
C ALA A 35 -14.23 23.45 37.39
N ILE A 36 -13.96 22.41 36.60
CA ILE A 36 -13.03 22.59 35.47
C ILE A 36 -13.85 23.30 34.39
N ALA A 37 -13.51 24.55 34.10
CA ALA A 37 -14.04 25.23 32.93
C ALA A 37 -13.63 24.41 31.69
N VAL A 38 -14.59 23.67 31.14
CA VAL A 38 -14.39 22.92 29.90
C VAL A 38 -14.30 23.96 28.80
N CYS A 39 -13.09 24.40 28.49
CA CYS A 39 -12.82 25.12 27.27
C CYS A 39 -13.12 24.15 26.13
N HIS A 40 -14.26 24.31 25.48
CA HIS A 40 -14.57 23.63 24.23
C HIS A 40 -13.61 24.16 23.16
N ALA A 41 -12.44 23.54 23.06
CA ALA A 41 -11.59 23.69 21.89
C ALA A 41 -12.22 22.86 20.77
N ASP A 42 -12.53 23.51 19.65
CA ASP A 42 -12.99 22.79 18.46
C ASP A 42 -11.93 21.78 18.03
N MET A 43 -12.34 20.52 17.84
CA MET A 43 -11.43 19.46 17.44
C MET A 43 -10.86 19.78 16.05
N PRO A 44 -9.53 19.81 15.87
CA PRO A 44 -8.92 20.02 14.57
C PRO A 44 -9.48 19.09 13.50
N ALA A 45 -9.71 19.62 12.29
CA ALA A 45 -10.36 18.87 11.19
C ALA A 45 -9.66 17.53 10.87
N PHE A 46 -8.33 17.47 10.98
CA PHE A 46 -7.59 16.23 10.72
C PHE A 46 -7.86 15.14 11.77
N LEU A 47 -8.13 15.51 13.03
CA LEU A 47 -8.51 14.55 14.08
C LEU A 47 -9.95 14.07 13.87
N VAL A 48 -10.85 14.98 13.46
CA VAL A 48 -12.23 14.60 13.05
C VAL A 48 -12.18 13.58 11.93
N ASP A 49 -11.35 13.81 10.91
CA ASP A 49 -11.17 12.89 9.79
C ASP A 49 -10.62 11.53 10.25
N MET A 50 -9.56 11.52 11.08
CA MET A 50 -9.01 10.28 11.64
C MET A 50 -10.06 9.47 12.40
N VAL A 51 -10.86 10.13 13.27
CA VAL A 51 -11.93 9.47 14.03
C VAL A 51 -12.98 8.91 13.09
N ARG A 52 -13.41 9.67 12.08
CA ARG A 52 -14.38 9.21 11.08
C ARG A 52 -13.88 7.98 10.33
N ARG A 53 -12.64 8.00 9.86
CA ARG A 53 -12.04 6.88 9.12
C ARG A 53 -11.88 5.65 10.00
N ARG A 54 -11.54 5.83 11.27
CA ARG A 54 -11.49 4.73 12.24
C ARG A 54 -12.86 4.07 12.42
N ILE A 55 -13.91 4.86 12.61
CA ILE A 55 -15.29 4.37 12.77
C ILE A 55 -15.75 3.66 11.49
N ALA A 56 -15.45 4.22 10.31
CA ALA A 56 -15.80 3.61 9.02
C ALA A 56 -15.12 2.25 8.83
N ALA A 57 -13.83 2.13 9.21
CA ALA A 57 -13.12 0.86 9.16
C ALA A 57 -13.72 -0.18 10.13
N ASP A 58 -14.04 0.20 11.37
CA ASP A 58 -14.69 -0.71 12.32
C ASP A 58 -16.05 -1.20 11.82
N ALA A 59 -16.85 -0.31 11.22
CA ALA A 59 -18.15 -0.65 10.66
C ALA A 59 -18.04 -1.57 9.43
N ALA A 60 -17.03 -1.34 8.57
CA ALA A 60 -16.80 -2.14 7.37
C ALA A 60 -16.24 -3.53 7.67
N HIS A 61 -15.55 -3.70 8.79
CA HIS A 61 -14.84 -4.93 9.13
C HIS A 61 -15.27 -5.51 10.49
N PRO A 62 -16.50 -6.06 10.57
CA PRO A 62 -16.95 -6.73 11.78
C PRO A 62 -16.05 -7.93 12.12
N PRO A 63 -16.09 -8.44 13.37
CA PRO A 63 -15.30 -9.61 13.77
C PRO A 63 -15.52 -10.80 12.82
N GLN A 64 -14.44 -11.28 12.23
CA GLN A 64 -14.43 -12.41 11.30
C GLN A 64 -13.26 -13.33 11.63
N ALA A 65 -13.30 -14.56 11.14
CA ALA A 65 -12.15 -15.46 11.22
C ALA A 65 -10.95 -14.89 10.45
N PRO A 66 -9.70 -15.16 10.89
CA PRO A 66 -8.50 -14.75 10.17
C PRO A 66 -8.46 -15.27 8.73
N ALA A 67 -8.20 -14.37 7.77
CA ALA A 67 -8.13 -14.65 6.35
C ALA A 67 -7.01 -13.85 5.68
N VAL A 68 -6.52 -14.35 4.54
CA VAL A 68 -5.51 -13.66 3.72
C VAL A 68 -6.02 -12.29 3.28
N GLY A 69 -5.15 -11.29 3.31
CA GLY A 69 -5.47 -9.91 2.95
C GLY A 69 -5.99 -9.05 4.11
N GLN A 70 -6.42 -9.66 5.22
CA GLN A 70 -6.84 -8.90 6.40
C GLN A 70 -5.66 -8.28 7.13
N ILE A 71 -5.85 -7.07 7.66
CA ILE A 71 -4.93 -6.39 8.55
C ILE A 71 -5.47 -6.54 9.98
N ARG A 72 -4.72 -7.25 10.84
CA ARG A 72 -5.12 -7.53 12.23
C ARG A 72 -4.31 -6.72 13.21
N ARG A 73 -4.98 -6.10 14.18
CA ARG A 73 -4.33 -5.41 15.29
C ARG A 73 -3.79 -6.41 16.30
N LEU A 74 -2.54 -6.20 16.74
CA LEU A 74 -1.89 -6.95 17.79
C LEU A 74 -1.58 -6.04 18.97
N ASP A 75 -2.19 -6.37 20.11
CA ASP A 75 -2.01 -5.64 21.37
C ASP A 75 -0.94 -6.30 22.27
N CYS A 76 -0.58 -7.56 21.98
CA CYS A 76 0.51 -8.26 22.69
C CYS A 76 1.20 -9.35 21.85
N ILE A 77 2.38 -9.79 22.29
CA ILE A 77 3.03 -11.04 21.85
C ILE A 77 2.75 -12.13 22.88
N ALA A 78 2.10 -13.21 22.43
CA ALA A 78 1.96 -14.41 23.24
C ALA A 78 3.32 -15.10 23.38
N LEU A 79 3.89 -15.14 24.59
CA LEU A 79 5.16 -15.81 24.84
C LEU A 79 4.92 -17.31 25.14
N PRO A 80 5.86 -18.21 24.78
CA PRO A 80 5.73 -19.65 25.03
C PRO A 80 5.63 -20.00 26.52
N HIS A 81 6.35 -19.26 27.36
CA HIS A 81 6.44 -19.49 28.80
C HIS A 81 6.36 -18.13 29.51
N GLY A 82 5.21 -17.82 30.11
CA GLY A 82 5.01 -16.61 30.90
C GLY A 82 3.92 -15.69 30.34
N PRO A 83 3.75 -14.51 30.97
CA PRO A 83 2.73 -13.55 30.57
C PRO A 83 3.04 -12.98 29.18
N SER A 84 1.99 -12.72 28.40
CA SER A 84 2.13 -12.04 27.10
C SER A 84 2.83 -10.69 27.27
N ARG A 85 3.75 -10.39 26.35
CA ARG A 85 4.40 -9.08 26.28
C ARG A 85 3.44 -8.08 25.66
N GLN A 86 2.97 -7.11 26.45
CA GLN A 86 2.17 -5.99 25.95
C GLN A 86 3.07 -4.97 25.23
N PHE A 87 2.53 -4.27 24.25
CA PHE A 87 3.19 -3.11 23.64
C PHE A 87 2.82 -1.82 24.37
N GLY A 88 3.64 -0.78 24.25
CA GLY A 88 3.24 0.57 24.67
C GLY A 88 2.04 1.07 23.85
N ARG A 89 2.00 0.70 22.55
CA ARG A 89 0.90 0.92 21.63
C ARG A 89 0.73 -0.27 20.69
N SER A 90 -0.51 -0.58 20.34
CA SER A 90 -0.84 -1.64 19.38
C SER A 90 -0.19 -1.42 18.02
N PHE A 91 0.22 -2.50 17.36
CA PHE A 91 0.65 -2.47 15.96
C PHE A 91 -0.19 -3.46 15.15
N ALA A 92 0.05 -3.59 13.84
CA ALA A 92 -0.75 -4.48 13.01
C ALA A 92 0.07 -5.40 12.11
N VAL A 93 -0.57 -6.47 11.64
CA VAL A 93 -0.01 -7.44 10.71
C VAL A 93 -0.99 -7.69 9.57
N LEU A 94 -0.49 -7.59 8.33
CA LEU A 94 -1.19 -8.03 7.13
C LEU A 94 -1.03 -9.54 7.00
N LEU A 95 -2.12 -10.29 6.95
CA LEU A 95 -2.11 -11.75 6.85
C LEU A 95 -1.86 -12.21 5.41
N GLY A 96 -0.79 -12.96 5.19
CA GLY A 96 -0.42 -13.51 3.88
C GLY A 96 -0.73 -15.00 3.73
N ALA A 97 -0.48 -15.81 4.75
CA ALA A 97 -0.78 -17.24 4.74
C ALA A 97 -0.95 -17.83 6.15
N CYS A 98 -1.83 -18.82 6.28
CA CYS A 98 -1.91 -19.64 7.49
C CYS A 98 -0.80 -20.70 7.46
N VAL A 99 0.02 -20.72 8.51
CA VAL A 99 1.17 -21.65 8.65
C VAL A 99 0.83 -22.86 9.52
N GLY A 100 -0.32 -22.80 10.23
CA GLY A 100 -0.87 -23.93 10.98
C GLY A 100 -1.58 -23.48 12.26
N GLY A 101 -2.77 -24.03 12.50
CA GLY A 101 -3.60 -23.66 13.65
C GLY A 101 -3.84 -22.17 13.71
N THR A 102 -3.38 -21.53 14.78
CA THR A 102 -3.49 -20.08 15.01
C THR A 102 -2.31 -19.26 14.48
N ARG A 103 -1.35 -19.89 13.80
CA ARG A 103 -0.12 -19.23 13.32
C ARG A 103 -0.29 -18.70 11.90
N TRP A 104 0.05 -17.44 11.72
CA TRP A 104 -0.04 -16.74 10.45
C TRP A 104 1.29 -16.10 10.07
N SER A 105 1.64 -16.20 8.80
CA SER A 105 2.73 -15.43 8.18
C SER A 105 2.18 -14.27 7.39
N GLY A 106 2.95 -13.18 7.34
CA GLY A 106 2.55 -11.98 6.63
C GLY A 106 3.58 -10.87 6.76
N TRP A 107 3.11 -9.62 6.73
CA TRP A 107 3.96 -8.44 6.78
C TRP A 107 3.55 -7.51 7.92
N MET A 108 4.54 -6.84 8.49
CA MET A 108 4.32 -5.80 9.48
C MET A 108 3.54 -4.63 8.85
N VAL A 109 2.60 -4.07 9.62
CA VAL A 109 1.83 -2.88 9.24
C VAL A 109 2.04 -1.81 10.31
N ALA A 110 2.30 -0.59 9.86
CA ALA A 110 2.68 0.54 10.68
C ALA A 110 1.87 1.80 10.30
N GLN A 111 1.84 2.78 11.19
CA GLN A 111 1.13 4.05 10.99
C GLN A 111 2.07 5.17 10.52
N GLU A 112 3.40 5.00 10.67
CA GLU A 112 4.39 6.05 10.45
C GLU A 112 4.83 6.16 8.98
N SER A 113 3.92 6.61 8.10
CA SER A 113 4.17 6.74 6.65
C SER A 113 5.34 7.65 6.30
N ASP A 114 5.70 8.62 7.16
CA ASP A 114 6.87 9.49 6.98
C ASP A 114 8.19 8.70 6.86
N TYR A 115 8.22 7.49 7.43
CA TYR A 115 9.37 6.58 7.38
C TYR A 115 9.37 5.65 6.18
N ALA A 116 8.39 5.76 5.28
CA ALA A 116 8.29 4.92 4.10
C ALA A 116 9.58 4.93 3.28
N ALA A 117 10.02 3.73 2.92
CA ALA A 117 11.05 3.44 1.95
C ALA A 117 10.42 2.88 0.68
N ASP A 118 11.27 2.54 -0.29
CA ASP A 118 10.90 1.98 -1.59
C ASP A 118 10.23 0.60 -1.50
N ARG A 119 10.44 -0.14 -0.42
CA ARG A 119 9.83 -1.46 -0.18
C ARG A 119 8.67 -1.42 0.81
N ASP A 120 8.06 -0.25 0.98
CA ASP A 120 6.86 -0.09 1.79
C ASP A 120 5.69 0.29 0.87
N LEU A 121 4.53 -0.35 1.06
CA LEU A 121 3.28 0.06 0.42
C LEU A 121 2.58 1.05 1.35
N VAL A 122 2.41 2.30 0.91
CA VAL A 122 1.65 3.30 1.67
C VAL A 122 0.18 3.20 1.27
N LEU A 123 -0.66 2.85 2.24
CA LEU A 123 -2.09 2.61 2.04
C LEU A 123 -2.82 3.94 1.88
N GLN A 124 -3.58 4.06 0.80
CA GLN A 124 -4.40 5.21 0.48
C GLN A 124 -5.86 4.96 0.87
N GLU A 125 -6.69 5.99 0.75
CA GLU A 125 -8.13 5.87 0.96
C GLU A 125 -8.79 5.01 -0.12
N GLU A 126 -8.28 5.06 -1.35
CA GLU A 126 -8.75 4.21 -2.45
C GLU A 126 -8.49 2.71 -2.24
N ASP A 127 -7.59 2.34 -1.33
CA ASP A 127 -7.32 0.92 -0.99
C ASP A 127 -8.45 0.31 -0.13
N GLY A 128 -9.44 1.11 0.27
CA GLY A 128 -10.65 0.69 0.96
C GLY A 128 -10.81 1.32 2.35
N ALA A 129 -11.82 0.86 3.08
CA ALA A 129 -12.06 1.28 4.46
C ALA A 129 -10.97 0.70 5.39
N ILE A 130 -9.82 1.37 5.47
CA ILE A 130 -8.67 0.99 6.29
C ILE A 130 -8.51 2.01 7.42
N ALA A 131 -8.32 1.51 8.63
CA ALA A 131 -8.13 2.31 9.82
C ALA A 131 -6.81 3.11 9.73
N PRO A 132 -6.76 4.37 10.20
CA PRO A 132 -5.55 5.20 10.12
C PRO A 132 -4.29 4.61 10.78
N GLU A 133 -4.46 3.71 11.76
CA GLU A 133 -3.35 2.99 12.39
C GLU A 133 -2.65 1.99 11.45
N ALA A 134 -3.28 1.66 10.32
CA ALA A 134 -2.75 0.82 9.27
C ALA A 134 -2.42 1.66 8.02
N ALA A 135 -1.46 2.58 8.14
CA ALA A 135 -1.11 3.50 7.06
C ALA A 135 -0.10 2.92 6.04
N MET A 136 0.68 1.90 6.42
CA MET A 136 1.77 1.41 5.59
C MET A 136 2.08 -0.06 5.85
N VAL A 137 2.25 -0.86 4.80
CA VAL A 137 2.72 -2.25 4.86
C VAL A 137 4.22 -2.31 4.59
N GLN A 138 4.98 -2.88 5.52
CA GLN A 138 6.42 -3.05 5.40
C GLN A 138 6.77 -4.34 4.64
N ALA A 139 6.82 -4.28 3.31
CA ALA A 139 7.06 -5.47 2.48
C ALA A 139 8.48 -6.06 2.72
N TRP A 140 9.42 -5.25 3.18
CA TRP A 140 10.77 -5.69 3.59
C TRP A 140 10.80 -6.45 4.93
N ASN A 141 9.73 -6.39 5.74
CA ASN A 141 9.68 -6.94 7.10
C ASN A 141 8.63 -8.05 7.26
N PRO A 142 8.88 -9.27 6.72
CA PRO A 142 7.97 -10.38 6.87
C PRO A 142 7.99 -10.92 8.32
N VAL A 143 6.81 -11.22 8.86
CA VAL A 143 6.64 -11.71 10.23
C VAL A 143 5.79 -12.97 10.29
N VAL A 144 5.95 -13.70 11.39
CA VAL A 144 5.06 -14.78 11.78
C VAL A 144 4.52 -14.44 13.15
N CYS A 145 3.20 -14.46 13.29
CA CYS A 145 2.51 -14.17 14.53
C CYS A 145 1.53 -15.29 14.86
N GLN A 146 1.05 -15.29 16.10
CA GLN A 146 -0.06 -16.12 16.54
C GLN A 146 -1.26 -15.23 16.78
N LEU A 147 -2.41 -15.62 16.25
CA LEU A 147 -3.68 -14.96 16.46
C LEU A 147 -4.55 -15.74 17.43
N ARG A 148 -5.34 -15.04 18.24
CA ARG A 148 -6.36 -15.59 19.12
C ARG A 148 -7.68 -15.79 18.40
N GLY A 149 -7.90 -15.02 17.33
CA GLY A 149 -9.11 -15.03 16.49
C GLY A 149 -10.08 -13.89 16.81
N ASP A 150 -9.88 -13.19 17.92
CA ASP A 150 -10.68 -12.03 18.36
C ASP A 150 -10.00 -10.68 18.08
N GLU A 151 -8.83 -10.69 17.43
CA GLU A 151 -8.13 -9.46 17.05
C GLU A 151 -8.99 -8.56 16.15
N ALA A 152 -9.03 -7.28 16.49
CA ALA A 152 -9.70 -6.27 15.68
C ALA A 152 -9.13 -6.24 14.24
N ILE A 153 -10.04 -6.11 13.27
CA ILE A 153 -9.69 -5.95 11.87
C ILE A 153 -9.56 -4.46 11.60
N LEU A 154 -8.37 -4.03 11.19
CA LEU A 154 -8.11 -2.64 10.83
C LEU A 154 -8.42 -2.37 9.35
N GLY A 155 -8.51 -3.40 8.54
CA GLY A 155 -8.78 -3.28 7.11
C GLY A 155 -8.60 -4.60 6.40
N SER A 156 -8.89 -4.63 5.11
CA SER A 156 -8.55 -5.74 4.23
C SER A 156 -8.06 -5.19 2.90
N LEU A 157 -6.94 -5.72 2.41
CA LEU A 157 -6.40 -5.35 1.11
C LEU A 157 -7.16 -6.05 -0.01
N SER A 158 -7.34 -5.33 -1.11
CA SER A 158 -7.76 -5.93 -2.37
C SER A 158 -6.69 -6.93 -2.88
N PRO A 159 -7.06 -7.89 -3.73
CA PRO A 159 -6.08 -8.79 -4.36
C PRO A 159 -4.97 -8.03 -5.11
N GLN A 160 -5.31 -6.87 -5.70
CA GLN A 160 -4.35 -6.00 -6.39
C GLN A 160 -3.33 -5.40 -5.42
N ALA A 161 -3.79 -4.80 -4.32
CA ALA A 161 -2.92 -4.23 -3.29
C ALA A 161 -2.04 -5.30 -2.64
N LEU A 162 -2.58 -6.50 -2.38
CA LEU A 162 -1.80 -7.63 -1.88
C LEU A 162 -0.74 -8.08 -2.91
N GLY A 163 -1.09 -8.11 -4.19
CA GLY A 163 -0.13 -8.36 -5.28
C GLY A 163 0.99 -7.33 -5.32
N ALA A 164 0.69 -6.05 -5.07
CA ALA A 164 1.69 -4.99 -4.96
C ALA A 164 2.62 -5.23 -3.77
N VAL A 165 2.11 -5.60 -2.58
CA VAL A 165 2.94 -5.97 -1.42
C VAL A 165 3.90 -7.11 -1.77
N MET A 166 3.40 -8.17 -2.41
CA MET A 166 4.22 -9.31 -2.80
C MET A 166 5.31 -8.89 -3.81
N HIS A 167 4.99 -8.04 -4.77
CA HIS A 167 5.95 -7.51 -5.72
C HIS A 167 7.03 -6.66 -5.02
N LEU A 168 6.65 -5.77 -4.10
CA LEU A 168 7.59 -4.99 -3.28
C LEU A 168 8.48 -5.86 -2.38
N ALA A 169 7.94 -6.99 -1.90
CA ALA A 169 8.68 -7.93 -1.07
C ALA A 169 9.82 -8.59 -1.85
N GLU A 170 9.65 -8.84 -3.15
CA GLU A 170 10.68 -9.43 -4.02
C GLU A 170 11.60 -8.39 -4.69
N ALA A 171 11.20 -7.12 -4.72
CA ALA A 171 11.96 -6.05 -5.34
C ALA A 171 13.37 -5.90 -4.73
N ARG A 172 14.38 -5.77 -5.60
CA ARG A 172 15.77 -5.53 -5.20
C ARG A 172 16.06 -4.03 -5.23
N ARG A 173 16.95 -3.58 -4.34
CA ARG A 173 17.38 -2.16 -4.32
C ARG A 173 17.96 -1.68 -5.66
N ALA A 174 18.59 -2.57 -6.42
CA ALA A 174 19.16 -2.25 -7.73
C ALA A 174 18.09 -1.85 -8.76
N ASP A 175 16.84 -2.26 -8.56
CA ASP A 175 15.74 -2.05 -9.51
C ASP A 175 15.26 -0.57 -9.52
N ARG A 176 15.74 0.27 -8.59
CA ARG A 176 15.28 1.65 -8.38
C ARG A 176 16.39 2.69 -8.29
N THR A 177 17.51 2.44 -8.95
CA THR A 177 18.66 3.36 -8.97
C THR A 177 18.35 4.74 -9.57
N TRP A 178 17.28 4.84 -10.37
CA TRP A 178 16.78 6.08 -10.94
C TRP A 178 16.11 7.01 -9.90
N LEU A 179 15.74 6.51 -8.71
CA LEU A 179 15.06 7.29 -7.67
C LEU A 179 16.02 7.63 -6.53
N ALA A 180 16.31 8.92 -6.35
CA ALA A 180 17.17 9.39 -5.27
C ALA A 180 16.50 9.25 -3.89
N SER A 181 17.29 8.92 -2.87
CA SER A 181 16.84 8.88 -1.48
C SER A 181 16.37 10.26 -0.99
N ARG A 182 15.12 10.32 -0.50
CA ARG A 182 14.50 11.50 0.11
C ARG A 182 13.56 11.04 1.25
N PRO A 183 14.05 10.95 2.50
CA PRO A 183 13.22 10.59 3.64
C PRO A 183 12.02 11.54 3.79
N GLY A 184 10.86 11.01 4.20
CA GLY A 184 9.60 11.77 4.28
C GLY A 184 8.91 11.99 2.93
N ARG A 185 9.48 11.51 1.82
CA ARG A 185 8.86 11.62 0.50
C ARG A 185 8.19 10.31 0.10
N ILE A 186 6.89 10.43 -0.16
CA ILE A 186 6.03 9.38 -0.70
C ILE A 186 5.65 9.78 -2.13
N GLY A 187 5.54 8.81 -3.03
CA GLY A 187 5.07 9.04 -4.39
C GLY A 187 4.46 7.78 -4.98
N ALA A 188 3.69 7.96 -6.05
CA ALA A 188 3.24 6.86 -6.89
C ALA A 188 4.32 6.57 -7.94
N TRP A 189 4.78 5.33 -7.99
CA TRP A 189 5.85 4.90 -8.88
C TRP A 189 5.35 3.74 -9.72
N ASP A 190 5.51 3.84 -11.04
CA ASP A 190 5.37 2.66 -11.87
C ASP A 190 6.67 1.85 -11.76
N LEU A 191 6.56 0.66 -11.17
CA LEU A 191 7.71 -0.17 -10.87
C LEU A 191 8.11 -1.05 -12.05
N ASP A 192 7.14 -1.41 -12.91
CA ASP A 192 7.27 -2.47 -13.91
C ASP A 192 6.40 -2.24 -15.17
N GLY A 193 5.86 -1.03 -15.39
CA GLY A 193 4.97 -0.73 -16.52
C GLY A 193 3.55 -1.29 -16.36
N ARG A 194 3.09 -1.52 -15.12
CA ARG A 194 1.86 -2.30 -14.84
C ARG A 194 0.86 -1.58 -13.99
N ILE A 195 1.26 -1.25 -12.75
CA ILE A 195 0.38 -0.66 -11.74
C ILE A 195 1.24 0.34 -10.95
N PRO A 196 0.84 1.62 -10.88
CA PRO A 196 1.52 2.55 -10.01
C PRO A 196 1.33 2.12 -8.56
N VAL A 197 2.43 2.00 -7.83
CA VAL A 197 2.44 1.66 -6.41
C VAL A 197 2.87 2.87 -5.61
N VAL A 198 2.13 3.20 -4.55
CA VAL A 198 2.47 4.31 -3.66
C VAL A 198 3.50 3.84 -2.64
N THR A 199 4.74 4.31 -2.77
CA THR A 199 5.85 3.96 -1.87
C THR A 199 6.67 5.17 -1.46
N GLY A 200 7.54 5.00 -0.47
CA GLY A 200 8.61 5.95 -0.21
C GLY A 200 9.73 5.89 -1.25
N THR A 201 10.78 6.66 -1.02
CA THR A 201 12.01 6.61 -1.82
C THR A 201 13.02 5.60 -1.27
N PRO A 202 14.02 5.15 -2.06
CA PRO A 202 15.06 4.25 -1.57
C PRO A 202 15.78 4.80 -0.34
N LEU A 203 16.28 3.91 0.52
CA LEU A 203 17.07 4.29 1.68
C LEU A 203 18.38 4.96 1.26
N GLY A 204 18.75 6.02 1.98
CA GLY A 204 19.98 6.78 1.78
C GLY A 204 21.19 6.12 2.43
N ALA A 205 22.21 6.92 2.72
CA ALA A 205 23.43 6.50 3.40
C ALA A 205 23.16 6.11 4.87
N GLU A 206 24.22 5.84 5.64
CA GLU A 206 24.11 5.34 7.03
C GLU A 206 23.38 6.29 7.98
N ASP A 207 23.36 7.59 7.68
CA ASP A 207 22.72 8.64 8.47
C ASP A 207 21.22 8.82 8.16
N ASP A 208 20.65 8.03 7.25
CA ASP A 208 19.22 8.04 6.96
C ASP A 208 18.42 7.57 8.20
N PRO A 209 17.54 8.42 8.78
CA PRO A 209 16.78 8.10 9.98
C PRO A 209 15.87 6.87 9.81
N ARG A 210 15.48 6.54 8.58
CA ARG A 210 14.67 5.35 8.28
C ARG A 210 15.42 4.06 8.56
N ARG A 211 16.76 4.05 8.59
CA ARG A 211 17.54 2.86 8.97
C ARG A 211 17.36 2.50 10.44
N ALA A 212 17.36 3.50 11.31
CA ALA A 212 17.09 3.29 12.73
C ALA A 212 15.65 2.83 12.96
N TYR A 213 14.68 3.40 12.23
CA TYR A 213 13.30 2.91 12.20
C TYR A 213 13.21 1.43 11.79
N GLN A 214 13.86 1.05 10.68
CA GLN A 214 13.89 -0.34 10.23
C GLN A 214 14.55 -1.27 11.26
N ALA A 215 15.58 -0.80 11.98
CA ALA A 215 16.19 -1.57 13.06
C ALA A 215 15.22 -1.81 14.23
N LEU A 216 14.42 -0.82 14.64
CA LEU A 216 13.39 -0.97 15.68
C LEU A 216 12.37 -2.05 15.30
N TYR A 217 11.79 -1.94 14.10
CA TYR A 217 10.82 -2.91 13.59
C TYR A 217 11.43 -4.29 13.30
N GLY A 218 12.72 -4.34 12.96
CA GLY A 218 13.49 -5.58 12.85
C GLY A 218 13.63 -6.31 14.18
N ARG A 219 13.86 -5.57 15.28
CA ARG A 219 13.87 -6.15 16.65
C ARG A 219 12.49 -6.71 17.01
N LEU A 220 11.42 -5.95 16.77
CA LEU A 220 10.04 -6.42 17.03
C LEU A 220 9.72 -7.69 16.23
N ALA A 221 10.05 -7.70 14.93
CA ALA A 221 9.86 -8.88 14.09
C ALA A 221 10.63 -10.11 14.61
N GLN A 222 11.83 -9.90 15.17
CA GLN A 222 12.61 -10.97 15.78
C GLN A 222 11.96 -11.53 17.05
N GLU A 223 11.34 -10.68 17.87
CA GLU A 223 10.58 -11.13 19.04
C GLU A 223 9.35 -11.96 18.65
N LEU A 224 8.58 -11.50 17.65
CA LEU A 224 7.44 -12.24 17.12
C LEU A 224 7.85 -13.64 16.61
N ARG A 225 8.95 -13.71 15.85
CA ARG A 225 9.48 -15.00 15.35
C ARG A 225 9.90 -15.92 16.49
N THR A 226 10.59 -15.40 17.50
CA THR A 226 11.03 -16.18 18.67
C THR A 226 9.83 -16.72 19.45
N ALA A 227 8.81 -15.89 19.66
CA ALA A 227 7.59 -16.28 20.34
C ALA A 227 6.81 -17.36 19.57
N ALA A 228 6.63 -17.16 18.26
CA ALA A 228 5.98 -18.15 17.39
C ALA A 228 6.75 -19.47 17.34
N ALA A 229 8.09 -19.44 17.32
CA ALA A 229 8.93 -20.64 17.29
C ALA A 229 8.86 -21.43 18.61
N GLY A 230 8.90 -20.75 19.76
CA GLY A 230 8.90 -21.41 21.07
C GLY A 230 7.59 -22.16 21.37
N GLN A 231 6.48 -21.75 20.77
CA GLN A 231 5.19 -22.45 20.85
C GLN A 231 5.04 -23.60 19.83
N GLY A 232 5.96 -23.72 18.86
CA GLY A 232 5.88 -24.67 17.75
C GLY A 232 6.55 -26.02 17.94
N ARG A 233 6.92 -26.42 19.17
CA ARG A 233 7.68 -27.66 19.43
C ARG A 233 6.94 -28.98 19.14
N THR A 234 5.76 -28.96 18.51
CA THR A 234 5.05 -30.16 18.03
C THR A 234 4.89 -30.27 16.51
N ALA A 235 5.48 -29.40 15.68
CA ALA A 235 5.44 -29.56 14.23
C ALA A 235 6.83 -29.39 13.57
N GLY A 236 7.12 -30.29 12.64
CA GLY A 236 8.42 -30.58 12.04
C GLY A 236 9.27 -29.38 11.61
N ARG A 237 10.58 -29.56 11.83
CA ARG A 237 11.68 -28.66 11.48
C ARG A 237 11.83 -28.56 9.96
N ALA A 238 11.02 -27.74 9.30
CA ALA A 238 11.22 -27.30 7.92
C ALA A 238 11.68 -25.83 7.93
N GLY A 239 12.88 -25.57 7.42
CA GLY A 239 13.46 -24.22 7.38
C GLY A 239 12.60 -23.27 6.54
N TRP A 240 12.23 -22.11 7.09
CA TRP A 240 11.36 -21.13 6.43
C TRP A 240 12.00 -20.49 5.19
N ARG A 241 13.34 -20.39 5.16
CA ARG A 241 14.12 -20.04 3.95
C ARG A 241 13.88 -21.05 2.83
N ASP A 242 13.85 -22.34 3.15
CA ASP A 242 13.55 -23.39 2.20
C ASP A 242 12.08 -23.36 1.73
N LEU A 243 11.13 -22.84 2.51
CA LEU A 243 9.74 -22.71 2.08
C LEU A 243 9.55 -21.49 1.17
N TYR A 244 10.14 -20.34 1.50
CA TYR A 244 10.19 -19.17 0.62
C TYR A 244 10.98 -19.46 -0.67
N GLU A 245 12.10 -20.17 -0.60
CA GLU A 245 12.86 -20.61 -1.78
C GLU A 245 12.14 -21.73 -2.54
N ARG A 246 11.37 -22.63 -1.91
CA ARG A 246 10.58 -23.63 -2.66
C ARG A 246 9.33 -23.03 -3.29
N LEU A 247 8.70 -22.03 -2.67
CA LEU A 247 7.62 -21.25 -3.29
C LEU A 247 8.17 -20.34 -4.39
N GLY A 248 9.34 -19.71 -4.19
CA GLY A 248 10.00 -18.88 -5.19
C GLY A 248 10.66 -19.66 -6.34
N ALA A 249 11.22 -20.85 -6.09
CA ALA A 249 11.97 -21.63 -7.08
C ALA A 249 11.16 -22.76 -7.75
N ARG A 250 9.97 -23.13 -7.25
CA ARG A 250 9.03 -23.98 -8.00
C ARG A 250 7.97 -23.18 -8.80
N LEU A 251 7.91 -21.86 -8.62
CA LEU A 251 7.06 -20.94 -9.40
C LEU A 251 7.91 -19.97 -10.24
N VAL A 252 8.92 -20.51 -10.92
CA VAL A 252 9.56 -19.78 -12.01
C VAL A 252 8.56 -19.69 -13.16
N ARG A 253 7.92 -18.49 -13.25
CA ARG A 253 7.03 -17.94 -14.30
C ARG A 253 5.52 -18.03 -14.03
N PRO A 254 4.77 -16.96 -14.34
CA PRO A 254 4.93 -15.60 -13.81
C PRO A 254 3.66 -15.19 -13.01
N ALA A 255 3.67 -14.00 -12.41
CA ALA A 255 2.74 -13.46 -11.39
C ALA A 255 1.20 -13.50 -11.65
N TRP A 256 0.71 -14.20 -12.68
CA TRP A 256 -0.68 -14.25 -13.13
C TRP A 256 -1.48 -15.39 -12.49
N THR A 257 -0.81 -16.42 -11.96
CA THR A 257 -1.48 -17.57 -11.32
C THR A 257 -2.13 -17.22 -9.99
N PHE A 258 -1.56 -16.26 -9.23
CA PHE A 258 -2.12 -15.84 -7.95
C PHE A 258 -3.27 -14.83 -8.11
N ALA A 259 -3.24 -13.97 -9.13
CA ALA A 259 -4.36 -13.11 -9.47
C ALA A 259 -5.61 -13.93 -9.88
N MET A 260 -5.42 -15.05 -10.59
CA MET A 260 -6.52 -15.93 -11.04
C MET A 260 -7.13 -16.77 -9.91
N MET A 261 -6.34 -17.27 -8.94
CA MET A 261 -6.90 -18.02 -7.81
C MET A 261 -7.63 -17.13 -6.80
N ALA A 262 -7.18 -15.89 -6.59
CA ALA A 262 -7.91 -14.93 -5.77
C ALA A 262 -9.23 -14.46 -6.45
N LEU A 263 -9.24 -14.34 -7.78
CA LEU A 263 -10.44 -13.99 -8.55
C LEU A 263 -11.50 -15.11 -8.51
N ALA A 264 -11.08 -16.38 -8.56
CA ALA A 264 -12.00 -17.52 -8.54
C ALA A 264 -12.72 -17.73 -7.19
N ALA A 265 -12.11 -17.34 -6.07
CA ALA A 265 -12.75 -17.44 -4.75
C ALA A 265 -13.70 -16.28 -4.44
N VAL A 266 -13.48 -15.09 -5.02
CA VAL A 266 -14.29 -13.89 -4.77
C VAL A 266 -15.46 -13.77 -5.75
N GLN A 267 -15.31 -14.20 -7.01
CA GLN A 267 -16.42 -14.16 -7.99
C GLN A 267 -17.60 -15.10 -7.62
N GLY A 268 -17.38 -16.13 -6.80
CA GLY A 268 -18.46 -16.97 -6.30
C GLY A 268 -19.47 -16.25 -5.39
N ALA A 269 -19.05 -15.14 -4.76
CA ALA A 269 -19.91 -14.33 -3.86
C ALA A 269 -20.50 -13.08 -4.54
N TRP A 270 -19.87 -12.58 -5.61
CA TRP A 270 -20.27 -11.35 -6.32
C TRP A 270 -21.43 -11.53 -7.32
N ILE A 271 -21.79 -12.78 -7.66
CA ILE A 271 -22.92 -13.09 -8.56
C ILE A 271 -24.30 -12.84 -7.89
N LEU A 272 -24.34 -12.59 -6.57
CA LEU A 272 -25.58 -12.37 -5.82
C LEU A 272 -25.57 -11.02 -5.08
N GLY A 273 -25.56 -9.93 -5.86
CA GLY A 273 -26.23 -8.68 -5.49
C GLY A 273 -25.43 -7.68 -4.65
N VAL A 274 -25.12 -6.52 -5.27
CA VAL A 274 -25.55 -5.16 -4.89
C VAL A 274 -24.64 -4.17 -5.63
N HIS A 275 -25.23 -3.39 -6.54
CA HIS A 275 -24.59 -2.27 -7.21
C HIS A 275 -24.32 -1.13 -6.22
N HIS A 276 -23.08 -0.63 -6.16
CA HIS A 276 -22.77 0.74 -5.79
C HIS A 276 -21.66 1.25 -6.72
N SER A 277 -21.96 2.30 -7.49
CA SER A 277 -20.97 3.08 -8.24
C SER A 277 -20.19 3.97 -7.28
N PRO A 278 -18.85 4.08 -7.37
CA PRO A 278 -18.14 5.22 -6.82
C PRO A 278 -18.08 6.36 -7.85
N ALA A 279 -18.34 7.56 -7.35
CA ALA A 279 -18.34 8.83 -8.06
C ALA A 279 -16.91 9.35 -8.30
N ASP A 280 -16.74 10.07 -9.41
CA ASP A 280 -15.57 10.91 -9.73
C ASP A 280 -15.52 12.16 -8.83
N ASP A 281 -14.35 12.44 -8.22
CA ASP A 281 -13.88 13.79 -7.85
C ASP A 281 -12.36 13.76 -7.52
N PRO A 282 -11.61 14.87 -7.67
CA PRO A 282 -10.17 14.87 -7.91
C PRO A 282 -9.30 14.78 -6.64
N ALA A 283 -8.17 14.09 -6.80
CA ALA A 283 -7.16 13.81 -5.79
C ALA A 283 -6.61 15.06 -5.07
N VAL A 284 -6.85 15.13 -3.75
CA VAL A 284 -6.10 15.99 -2.82
C VAL A 284 -4.91 15.20 -2.29
N TYR A 285 -3.78 15.33 -2.98
CA TYR A 285 -2.51 14.77 -2.58
C TYR A 285 -2.01 15.41 -1.27
N ARG A 286 -1.64 14.61 -0.27
CA ARG A 286 -0.87 15.11 0.87
C ARG A 286 0.53 15.47 0.40
N SER A 287 0.75 16.78 0.24
CA SER A 287 2.03 17.49 0.11
C SER A 287 3.02 16.95 -0.94
N GLY A 288 3.03 17.59 -2.11
CA GLY A 288 4.17 17.55 -3.02
C GLY A 288 3.77 17.67 -4.49
N THR A 289 3.98 18.86 -5.04
CA THR A 289 3.94 19.17 -6.48
C THR A 289 4.36 17.99 -7.38
N ARG A 290 3.50 17.66 -8.34
CA ARG A 290 3.78 16.79 -9.48
C ARG A 290 4.96 17.40 -10.26
N THR A 291 6.18 16.98 -9.97
CA THR A 291 7.30 17.27 -10.89
C THR A 291 7.03 16.45 -12.15
N PRO A 292 6.85 17.08 -13.33
CA PRO A 292 6.81 16.34 -14.57
C PRO A 292 8.14 15.60 -14.72
N GLY A 293 8.06 14.29 -14.90
CA GLY A 293 9.21 13.50 -15.35
C GLY A 293 9.71 14.01 -16.70
N THR A 294 10.92 13.62 -17.04
CA THR A 294 11.77 14.07 -18.15
C THR A 294 11.18 13.89 -19.57
N ASP A 295 9.91 13.51 -19.70
CA ASP A 295 9.20 13.29 -20.96
C ASP A 295 8.35 14.51 -21.40
N ALA A 296 8.59 15.68 -20.81
CA ALA A 296 7.85 16.91 -21.11
C ALA A 296 8.07 17.44 -22.54
N CYS A 297 9.10 16.96 -23.26
CA CYS A 297 9.44 17.39 -24.61
C CYS A 297 9.08 16.39 -25.73
N ALA A 298 8.48 15.24 -25.42
CA ALA A 298 8.11 14.26 -26.45
C ALA A 298 6.76 14.62 -27.10
N PRO A 299 6.64 14.61 -28.44
CA PRO A 299 5.37 14.86 -29.13
C PRO A 299 4.35 13.78 -28.75
N ARG A 300 3.12 14.21 -28.42
CA ARG A 300 2.04 13.31 -27.95
C ARG A 300 0.93 13.23 -28.99
N VAL A 301 0.24 12.11 -29.05
CA VAL A 301 -0.95 11.95 -29.89
C VAL A 301 -2.18 11.93 -28.99
N ARG A 302 -3.13 12.83 -29.26
CA ARG A 302 -4.43 12.88 -28.60
C ARG A 302 -5.43 12.11 -29.45
N ILE A 303 -6.13 11.14 -28.86
CA ILE A 303 -7.08 10.27 -29.55
C ILE A 303 -8.46 10.42 -28.91
N VAL A 304 -9.49 10.66 -29.71
CA VAL A 304 -10.89 10.61 -29.31
C VAL A 304 -11.50 9.36 -29.95
N PHE A 305 -11.98 8.44 -29.12
CA PHE A 305 -12.69 7.24 -29.58
C PHE A 305 -14.18 7.51 -29.68
N ARG A 306 -14.85 6.83 -30.61
CA ARG A 306 -16.31 6.92 -30.73
C ARG A 306 -16.99 6.48 -29.43
N THR A 307 -18.08 7.14 -29.06
CA THR A 307 -18.81 6.87 -27.81
C THR A 307 -19.43 5.46 -27.75
N ASP A 308 -19.61 4.80 -28.91
CA ASP A 308 -20.14 3.44 -29.04
C ASP A 308 -19.04 2.36 -29.16
N ALA A 309 -17.75 2.73 -29.11
CA ALA A 309 -16.65 1.79 -29.26
C ALA A 309 -16.51 0.88 -28.02
N PRO A 310 -16.54 -0.46 -28.18
CA PRO A 310 -16.32 -1.36 -27.06
C PRO A 310 -14.88 -1.19 -26.52
N TYR A 311 -14.75 -0.98 -25.21
CA TYR A 311 -13.46 -0.73 -24.55
C TYR A 311 -12.40 -1.80 -24.86
N ALA A 312 -12.81 -3.07 -25.00
CA ALA A 312 -11.93 -4.17 -25.38
C ALA A 312 -11.29 -3.98 -26.78
N GLU A 313 -12.02 -3.41 -27.73
CA GLU A 313 -11.54 -3.14 -29.07
C GLU A 313 -10.61 -1.92 -29.12
N VAL A 314 -10.89 -0.90 -28.28
CA VAL A 314 -10.01 0.26 -28.07
C VAL A 314 -8.63 -0.17 -27.56
N VAL A 315 -8.58 -1.03 -26.55
CA VAL A 315 -7.33 -1.56 -26.00
C VAL A 315 -6.56 -2.40 -27.02
N LEU A 316 -7.26 -3.20 -27.84
CA LEU A 316 -6.64 -3.98 -28.91
C LEU A 316 -6.11 -3.10 -30.05
N ALA A 317 -6.81 -2.02 -30.40
CA ALA A 317 -6.35 -1.06 -31.40
C ALA A 317 -5.07 -0.35 -30.94
N LEU A 318 -5.03 0.15 -29.70
CA LEU A 318 -3.85 0.80 -29.12
C LEU A 318 -2.63 -0.13 -29.05
N ARG A 319 -2.84 -1.40 -28.67
CA ARG A 319 -1.78 -2.41 -28.68
C ARG A 319 -1.25 -2.75 -30.06
N ARG A 320 -2.11 -2.72 -31.09
CA ARG A 320 -1.71 -3.05 -32.48
C ARG A 320 -0.72 -2.03 -33.05
N VAL A 321 -0.80 -0.77 -32.61
CA VAL A 321 0.04 0.33 -33.12
C VAL A 321 1.22 0.63 -32.17
N GLY A 322 1.46 -0.20 -31.15
CA GLY A 322 2.60 -0.02 -30.23
C GLY A 322 2.51 1.25 -29.37
N ALA A 323 1.30 1.82 -29.19
CA ALA A 323 1.14 3.08 -28.48
C ALA A 323 1.14 2.86 -26.95
N THR A 324 1.88 3.70 -26.22
CA THR A 324 1.86 3.71 -24.76
C THR A 324 0.90 4.78 -24.26
N VAL A 325 -0.13 4.40 -23.53
CA VAL A 325 -1.10 5.35 -22.95
C VAL A 325 -0.44 6.10 -21.79
N VAL A 326 -0.36 7.42 -21.90
CA VAL A 326 0.26 8.32 -20.90
C VAL A 326 -0.78 8.96 -20.00
N GLN A 327 -1.98 9.18 -20.55
CA GLN A 327 -3.10 9.75 -19.82
C GLN A 327 -4.39 9.10 -20.32
N GLY A 328 -5.17 8.60 -19.36
CA GLY A 328 -6.40 7.84 -19.62
C GLY A 328 -7.54 8.70 -20.17
N PRO A 329 -8.66 8.05 -20.55
CA PRO A 329 -9.81 8.73 -21.15
C PRO A 329 -10.29 9.84 -20.22
N SER A 330 -10.28 11.08 -20.70
CA SER A 330 -10.92 12.21 -20.03
C SER A 330 -12.44 12.03 -20.00
N GLU A 331 -13.17 12.93 -19.31
CA GLU A 331 -14.64 12.99 -19.31
C GLU A 331 -15.23 13.02 -20.75
N ASP A 332 -14.45 13.49 -21.73
CA ASP A 332 -14.80 13.57 -23.14
C ASP A 332 -14.31 12.37 -23.98
N GLY A 333 -13.74 11.33 -23.36
CA GLY A 333 -13.21 10.14 -24.05
C GLY A 333 -11.82 10.32 -24.69
N GLU A 334 -11.07 11.36 -24.30
CA GLU A 334 -9.74 11.64 -24.86
C GLU A 334 -8.65 10.79 -24.21
N ILE A 335 -7.90 10.03 -25.01
CA ILE A 335 -6.75 9.25 -24.56
C ILE A 335 -5.47 9.87 -25.12
N TRP A 336 -4.48 10.10 -24.27
CA TRP A 336 -3.18 10.61 -24.67
C TRP A 336 -2.18 9.47 -24.75
N VAL A 337 -1.53 9.34 -25.90
CA VAL A 337 -0.57 8.28 -26.15
C VAL A 337 0.78 8.84 -26.60
N LEU A 338 1.84 8.11 -26.25
CA LEU A 338 3.18 8.28 -26.79
C LEU A 338 3.50 7.16 -27.79
N PRO A 339 4.23 7.48 -28.87
CA PRO A 339 4.78 6.47 -29.74
C PRO A 339 5.83 5.62 -29.01
N GLU A 340 6.00 4.38 -29.47
CA GLU A 340 7.10 3.53 -29.04
C GLU A 340 8.45 4.20 -29.33
N ALA A 341 9.47 3.90 -28.51
CA ALA A 341 10.80 4.52 -28.64
C ALA A 341 11.40 4.26 -30.03
N GLY A 342 11.50 5.31 -30.85
CA GLY A 342 12.01 5.26 -32.23
C GLY A 342 10.96 5.35 -33.33
N SER A 343 9.67 5.43 -32.99
CA SER A 343 8.57 5.64 -33.94
C SER A 343 8.17 7.12 -34.06
N ASP A 344 7.79 7.54 -35.27
CA ASP A 344 7.34 8.91 -35.53
C ASP A 344 5.90 9.13 -35.05
N ALA A 345 5.70 10.17 -34.23
CA ALA A 345 4.39 10.53 -33.69
C ALA A 345 3.41 10.96 -34.78
N GLY A 346 3.89 11.51 -35.91
CA GLY A 346 3.08 11.85 -37.07
C GLY A 346 2.49 10.62 -37.76
N GLN A 347 3.31 9.60 -38.01
CA GLN A 347 2.88 8.32 -38.58
C GLN A 347 1.91 7.57 -37.66
N LEU A 348 2.12 7.65 -36.34
CA LEU A 348 1.21 7.08 -35.35
C LEU A 348 -0.17 7.75 -35.38
N ALA A 349 -0.22 9.08 -35.43
CA ALA A 349 -1.47 9.83 -35.52
C ALA A 349 -2.25 9.49 -36.82
N GLU A 350 -1.55 9.39 -37.95
CA GLU A 350 -2.15 9.03 -39.25
C GLU A 350 -2.68 7.60 -39.26
N ALA A 351 -1.93 6.64 -38.70
CA ALA A 351 -2.34 5.25 -38.59
C ALA A 351 -3.58 5.06 -37.69
N LEU A 352 -3.71 5.87 -36.64
CA LEU A 352 -4.85 5.85 -35.73
C LEU A 352 -6.06 6.58 -36.30
N ALA A 353 -5.87 7.70 -37.02
CA ALA A 353 -6.95 8.43 -37.68
C ALA A 353 -7.68 7.60 -38.74
N GLY A 354 -7.02 6.63 -39.35
CA GLY A 354 -7.62 5.68 -40.30
C GLY A 354 -8.39 4.51 -39.66
N GLY A 355 -8.42 4.41 -38.33
CA GLY A 355 -9.05 3.31 -37.61
C GLY A 355 -10.58 3.43 -37.49
N PRO A 356 -11.35 2.32 -37.60
CA PRO A 356 -12.83 2.37 -37.58
C PRO A 356 -13.44 2.80 -36.22
N LEU A 357 -12.62 2.83 -35.16
CA LEU A 357 -13.02 3.11 -33.78
C LEU A 357 -12.62 4.52 -33.33
N VAL A 358 -11.81 5.22 -34.13
CA VAL A 358 -11.25 6.53 -33.79
C VAL A 358 -12.07 7.60 -34.48
N GLU A 359 -12.62 8.51 -33.68
CA GLU A 359 -13.36 9.67 -34.19
C GLU A 359 -12.41 10.80 -34.58
N ARG A 360 -11.31 10.96 -33.82
CA ARG A 360 -10.30 11.97 -34.09
C ARG A 360 -8.93 11.58 -33.52
N ALA A 361 -7.86 11.82 -34.26
CA ALA A 361 -6.49 11.69 -33.75
C ALA A 361 -5.67 12.93 -34.17
N ASP A 362 -5.19 13.69 -33.18
CA ASP A 362 -4.41 14.90 -33.41
C ASP A 362 -2.99 14.73 -32.84
N LEU A 363 -1.97 15.12 -33.61
CA LEU A 363 -0.62 15.29 -33.08
C LEU A 363 -0.55 16.60 -32.30
N VAL A 364 -0.18 16.51 -31.02
CA VAL A 364 0.03 17.66 -30.14
C VAL A 364 1.53 17.78 -29.87
N VAL A 365 2.14 18.76 -30.54
CA VAL A 365 3.52 19.16 -30.27
C VAL A 365 3.49 20.13 -29.08
N PRO A 366 4.22 19.87 -27.98
CA PRO A 366 4.25 20.80 -26.85
C PRO A 366 4.84 22.14 -27.31
N ASP A 367 4.12 23.23 -27.03
CA ASP A 367 4.53 24.59 -27.37
C ASP A 367 5.95 24.88 -26.84
N SER A 368 6.75 25.51 -27.71
CA SER A 368 8.15 25.83 -27.51
C SER A 368 8.36 26.89 -26.40
N HIS A 369 8.43 26.45 -25.15
CA HIS A 369 9.16 27.18 -24.11
C HIS A 369 10.59 26.62 -24.01
N PRO A 370 11.63 27.48 -24.07
CA PRO A 370 13.00 27.03 -24.15
C PRO A 370 13.41 26.33 -22.85
N CYS A 371 13.89 25.09 -22.97
CA CYS A 371 14.61 24.40 -21.92
C CYS A 371 15.80 25.26 -21.50
N ILE A 372 15.80 25.75 -20.26
CA ILE A 372 16.96 26.38 -19.64
C ILE A 372 17.94 25.25 -19.28
N GLU A 373 19.16 25.36 -19.80
CA GLU A 373 20.31 24.44 -19.62
C GLU A 373 20.69 24.17 -18.16
#